data_AF-X1M7T7-F1
#
_entry.id   AF-X1M7T7-F1
#
_cell.length_a   1.000
_cell.length_b   1.000
_cell.length_c   1.000
_cell.angle_alpha   90.00
_cell.angle_beta   90.00
_cell.angle_gamma   90.00
#
_symmetry.space_group_name_H-M   'P 1'
#
loop_
_entity.id
_entity.type
_entity.pdbx_description
1 polymer ?
#
loop_
_entity_poly.entity_id
_entity_poly.type
_entity_poly.pdbx_seq_one_letter_code
_entity_poly.pdbx_strand_id
1 'polypeptide(L)'
;MKDFINPHFSPATCSTEIEAFKTLLSTKNNLEERRDILPFFKERIHLSTYIGTYVPDIRNFDRIAYEYELWGDFSVDLVVGDSQKSHYLFVEFESGNKDSMFKKKYGKQTLEWSPALERGFSQVIDWFW
;
A
#
# COMPACT_ATOMS: atom_id res chain seq x y z
N MET A 1 -12.28 15.57 0.51
CA MET A 1 -11.32 14.96 1.43
C MET A 1 -11.99 13.85 2.21
N LYS A 2 -11.55 12.60 2.03
CA LYS A 2 -12.08 11.47 2.77
C LYS A 2 -11.61 11.52 4.22
N ASP A 3 -12.50 11.17 5.14
CA ASP A 3 -12.23 11.24 6.57
C ASP A 3 -11.34 10.08 7.04
N PHE A 4 -10.46 10.38 7.99
CA PHE A 4 -9.69 9.35 8.69
C PHE A 4 -10.61 8.52 9.59
N ILE A 5 -10.48 7.21 9.47
CA ILE A 5 -11.06 6.24 10.38
C ILE A 5 -10.09 6.05 11.55
N ASN A 6 -10.61 5.85 12.76
CA ASN A 6 -9.82 5.45 13.93
C ASN A 6 -9.94 3.93 14.12
N PRO A 7 -8.94 3.14 13.70
CA PRO A 7 -9.04 1.69 13.80
C PRO A 7 -8.72 1.24 15.24
N HIS A 8 -9.59 0.40 15.80
CA HIS A 8 -9.28 -0.31 17.04
C HIS A 8 -8.44 -1.54 16.73
N PHE A 9 -7.11 -1.39 16.66
CA PHE A 9 -6.22 -2.49 16.23
C PHE A 9 -6.38 -3.76 17.08
N SER A 10 -6.56 -4.90 16.42
CA SER A 10 -6.69 -6.23 17.03
C SER A 10 -5.60 -7.14 16.45
N PRO A 11 -4.59 -7.55 17.24
CA PRO A 11 -3.56 -8.47 16.77
C PRO A 11 -4.13 -9.82 16.30
N ALA A 12 -5.18 -10.32 16.97
CA ALA A 12 -5.83 -11.56 16.60
C ALA A 12 -6.50 -11.47 15.22
N THR A 13 -7.23 -10.38 14.96
CA THR A 13 -7.85 -10.14 13.65
C THR A 13 -6.77 -9.93 12.59
N CYS A 14 -5.75 -9.10 12.88
CA CYS A 14 -4.64 -8.87 11.97
C CYS A 14 -3.96 -10.17 11.53
N SER A 15 -3.74 -11.11 12.45
CA SER A 15 -3.17 -12.43 12.14
C SER A 15 -4.04 -13.22 11.13
N THR A 16 -5.35 -13.19 11.31
CA THR A 16 -6.30 -13.81 10.36
C THR A 16 -6.26 -13.12 8.99
N GLU A 17 -6.15 -11.80 8.97
CA GLU A 17 -6.06 -11.02 7.73
C GLU A 17 -4.74 -11.28 6.98
N ILE A 18 -3.63 -11.48 7.71
CA ILE A 18 -2.33 -11.90 7.15
C ILE A 18 -2.43 -13.28 6.49
N GLU A 19 -3.07 -14.27 7.13
CA GLU A 19 -3.24 -15.59 6.51
C GLU A 19 -4.11 -15.54 5.25
N ALA A 20 -5.13 -14.68 5.24
CA ALA A 20 -5.91 -14.43 4.03
C ALA A 20 -5.09 -13.71 2.95
N PHE A 21 -4.16 -12.82 3.30
CA PHE A 21 -3.26 -12.19 2.33
C PHE A 21 -2.30 -13.21 1.74
N LYS A 22 -1.71 -14.08 2.56
CA LYS A 22 -0.91 -15.22 2.10
C LYS A 22 -1.69 -16.13 1.15
N THR A 23 -2.97 -16.34 1.42
CA THR A 23 -3.88 -17.09 0.53
C THR A 23 -4.11 -16.36 -0.80
N LEU A 24 -4.31 -15.05 -0.78
CA LEU A 24 -4.41 -14.25 -2.01
C LEU A 24 -3.15 -14.38 -2.88
N LEU A 25 -1.97 -14.25 -2.24
CA LEU A 25 -0.68 -14.35 -2.92
C LEU A 25 -0.40 -15.75 -3.50
N SER A 26 -0.90 -16.82 -2.87
CA SER A 26 -0.67 -18.19 -3.35
C SER A 26 -1.65 -18.63 -4.43
N THR A 27 -2.82 -17.98 -4.54
CA THR A 27 -3.89 -18.39 -5.46
C THR A 27 -3.87 -17.64 -6.79
N LYS A 28 -3.28 -16.44 -6.84
CA LYS A 28 -3.21 -15.62 -8.05
C LYS A 28 -1.76 -15.36 -8.46
N ASN A 29 -1.44 -15.70 -9.72
CA ASN A 29 -0.11 -15.42 -10.29
C ASN A 29 0.09 -13.96 -10.68
N ASN A 30 -1.01 -13.24 -10.91
CA ASN A 30 -1.04 -11.83 -11.31
C ASN A 30 -2.10 -11.14 -10.46
N LEU A 31 -1.72 -10.04 -9.82
CA LEU A 31 -2.60 -9.21 -9.00
C LEU A 31 -2.67 -7.82 -9.59
N GLU A 32 -3.87 -7.40 -9.98
CA GLU A 32 -4.10 -6.04 -10.46
C GLU A 32 -4.39 -5.11 -9.28
N GLU A 33 -3.77 -3.91 -9.27
CA GLU A 33 -3.90 -2.91 -8.20
C GLU A 33 -5.38 -2.64 -7.86
N ARG A 34 -6.16 -2.16 -8.85
CA ARG A 34 -7.55 -1.72 -8.66
C ARG A 34 -8.55 -2.85 -8.41
N ARG A 35 -8.26 -4.06 -8.89
CA ARG A 35 -9.19 -5.19 -8.82
C ARG A 35 -8.91 -6.10 -7.62
N ASP A 36 -7.63 -6.31 -7.32
CA ASP A 36 -7.20 -7.37 -6.41
C ASP A 36 -6.54 -6.81 -5.15
N ILE A 37 -5.70 -5.77 -5.26
CA ILE A 37 -4.87 -5.29 -4.14
C ILE A 37 -5.60 -4.24 -3.32
N LEU A 38 -5.98 -3.11 -3.94
CA LEU A 38 -6.61 -1.99 -3.25
C LEU A 38 -7.93 -2.39 -2.55
N PRO A 39 -8.87 -3.13 -3.19
CA PRO A 39 -10.07 -3.60 -2.51
C PRO A 39 -9.76 -4.55 -1.34
N PHE A 40 -8.76 -5.43 -1.50
CA PHE A 40 -8.38 -6.37 -0.45
C PHE A 40 -7.87 -5.66 0.80
N PHE A 41 -7.02 -4.65 0.66
CA PHE A 41 -6.55 -3.86 1.81
C PHE A 41 -7.69 -3.01 2.40
N LYS A 42 -8.56 -2.41 1.59
CA LYS A 42 -9.75 -1.66 2.07
C LYS A 42 -10.66 -2.48 2.98
N GLU A 43 -10.87 -3.76 2.66
CA GLU A 43 -11.71 -4.66 3.46
C GLU A 43 -11.01 -5.17 4.73
N ARG A 44 -9.70 -4.95 4.86
CA ARG A 44 -8.83 -5.55 5.88
C ARG A 44 -8.08 -4.47 6.64
N ILE A 45 -8.84 -3.78 7.49
CA ILE A 45 -8.39 -2.59 8.20
C ILE A 45 -7.22 -2.89 9.12
N HIS A 46 -7.16 -4.06 9.76
CA HIS A 46 -6.09 -4.37 10.71
C HIS A 46 -4.76 -4.64 9.99
N LEU A 47 -4.79 -5.38 8.89
CA LEU A 47 -3.66 -5.61 8.01
C LEU A 47 -3.18 -4.30 7.39
N SER A 48 -4.08 -3.45 6.93
CA SER A 48 -3.72 -2.13 6.39
C SER A 48 -3.08 -1.24 7.45
N THR A 49 -3.65 -1.21 8.65
CA THR A 49 -3.10 -0.50 9.81
C THR A 49 -1.71 -1.03 10.17
N TYR A 50 -1.51 -2.35 10.09
CA TYR A 50 -0.24 -3.00 10.41
C TYR A 50 0.92 -2.58 9.51
N ILE A 51 0.65 -2.11 8.28
CA ILE A 51 1.69 -1.53 7.40
C ILE A 51 2.39 -0.34 8.07
N GLY A 52 1.68 0.42 8.91
CA GLY A 52 2.27 1.53 9.68
C GLY A 52 3.47 1.11 10.55
N THR A 53 3.56 -0.17 10.93
CA THR A 53 4.66 -0.69 11.78
C THR A 53 6.04 -0.61 11.13
N TYR A 54 6.11 -0.43 9.80
CA TYR A 54 7.38 -0.16 9.12
C TYR A 54 7.99 1.21 9.47
N VAL A 55 7.22 2.11 10.08
CA VAL A 55 7.69 3.43 10.56
C VAL A 55 7.75 3.43 12.08
N PRO A 56 8.95 3.37 12.70
CA PRO A 56 9.11 3.24 14.16
C PRO A 56 8.46 4.35 15.00
N ASP A 57 8.25 5.52 14.40
CA ASP A 57 7.66 6.69 15.08
C ASP A 57 6.13 6.67 15.09
N ILE A 58 5.49 5.80 14.31
CA ILE A 58 4.05 5.54 14.38
C ILE A 58 3.83 4.49 15.48
N ARG A 59 3.40 4.93 16.66
CA ARG A 59 3.21 4.05 17.84
C ARG A 59 1.75 3.82 18.17
N ASN A 60 0.89 4.77 17.83
CA ASN A 60 -0.54 4.69 17.97
C ASN A 60 -1.18 4.75 16.58
N PHE A 61 -1.68 3.63 16.08
CA PHE A 61 -2.29 3.57 14.75
C PHE A 61 -3.76 4.02 14.81
N ASP A 62 -4.00 5.32 14.99
CA ASP A 62 -5.35 5.90 15.22
C ASP A 62 -5.90 6.68 14.02
N ARG A 63 -5.17 6.67 12.90
CA ARG A 63 -5.57 7.29 11.64
C ARG A 63 -5.35 6.30 10.51
N ILE A 64 -6.43 5.97 9.79
CA ILE A 64 -6.35 5.26 8.52
C ILE A 64 -7.29 5.90 7.49
N ALA A 65 -6.81 6.08 6.27
CA ALA A 65 -7.62 6.55 5.15
C ALA A 65 -7.23 5.81 3.86
N TYR A 66 -8.17 5.67 2.94
CA TYR A 66 -7.95 5.00 1.64
C TYR A 66 -8.32 5.92 0.49
N GLU A 67 -7.49 5.96 -0.55
CA GLU A 67 -7.58 6.95 -1.65
C GLU A 67 -7.72 8.37 -1.07
N TYR A 68 -6.77 8.73 -0.21
CA TYR A 68 -6.72 10.01 0.47
C TYR A 68 -6.24 11.10 -0.50
N GLU A 69 -7.01 12.18 -0.61
CA GLU A 69 -6.70 13.30 -1.49
C GLU A 69 -5.60 14.18 -0.90
N LEU A 70 -4.47 14.29 -1.60
CA LEU A 70 -3.42 15.28 -1.34
C LEU A 70 -3.68 16.51 -2.20
N TRP A 71 -4.06 17.61 -1.54
CA TRP A 71 -4.30 18.95 -2.13
C TRP A 71 -5.25 19.00 -3.35
N GLY A 72 -6.01 17.93 -3.61
CA GLY A 72 -6.94 17.84 -4.73
C GLY A 72 -6.33 17.35 -6.04
N ASP A 73 -5.00 17.20 -6.10
CA ASP A 73 -4.27 16.83 -7.32
C ASP A 73 -3.85 15.36 -7.34
N PHE A 74 -3.64 14.76 -6.16
CA PHE A 74 -3.21 13.36 -6.04
C PHE A 74 -4.11 12.57 -5.09
N SER A 75 -4.21 11.26 -5.31
CA SER A 75 -4.93 10.32 -4.46
C SER A 75 -3.98 9.21 -4.01
N VAL A 76 -3.72 9.15 -2.71
CA VAL A 76 -2.87 8.13 -2.09
C VAL A 76 -3.70 6.92 -1.71
N ASP A 77 -3.30 5.73 -2.16
CA ASP A 77 -4.09 4.52 -1.93
C ASP A 77 -4.35 4.20 -0.46
N LEU A 78 -3.36 4.37 0.41
CA LEU A 78 -3.47 4.16 1.85
C LEU A 78 -2.65 5.18 2.64
N VAL A 79 -3.24 5.72 3.71
CA VAL A 79 -2.55 6.52 4.72
C VAL A 79 -2.74 5.85 6.07
N VAL A 80 -1.66 5.68 6.82
CA VAL A 80 -1.67 5.22 8.22
C VAL A 80 -0.98 6.28 9.07
N GLY A 81 -1.53 6.63 10.23
CA GLY A 81 -0.97 7.70 11.04
C GLY A 81 -1.15 7.53 12.54
N ASP A 82 -0.31 8.29 13.25
CA ASP A 82 -0.34 8.54 14.68
C ASP A 82 -0.62 10.02 14.92
N SER A 83 -1.86 10.33 15.29
CA SER A 83 -2.30 11.70 15.49
C SER A 83 -1.66 12.38 16.71
N GLN A 84 -1.21 11.60 17.69
CA GLN A 84 -0.55 12.16 18.88
C GLN A 84 0.89 12.58 18.58
N LYS A 85 1.56 11.85 17.69
CA LYS A 85 2.93 12.15 17.25
C LYS A 85 3.00 12.96 15.97
N SER A 86 1.88 13.15 15.27
CA SER A 86 1.85 13.77 13.94
C SER A 86 2.76 13.08 12.93
N HIS A 87 2.88 11.75 13.03
CA HIS A 87 3.63 10.93 12.07
C HIS A 87 2.65 10.16 11.19
N TYR A 88 2.89 10.18 9.89
CA TYR A 88 2.02 9.58 8.88
C TYR A 88 2.86 8.84 7.85
N LEU A 89 2.37 7.67 7.45
CA LEU A 89 2.87 6.85 6.35
C LEU A 89 1.85 6.93 5.21
N PHE A 90 2.34 7.32 4.04
CA PHE A 90 1.59 7.35 2.78
C PHE A 90 2.09 6.18 1.92
N VAL A 91 1.15 5.43 1.35
CA VAL A 91 1.43 4.18 0.63
C VAL A 91 0.70 4.22 -0.71
N GLU A 92 1.46 3.97 -1.78
CA GLU A 92 0.93 3.69 -3.12
C GLU A 92 1.02 2.18 -3.36
N PHE A 93 -0.08 1.57 -3.82
CA PHE A 93 -0.07 0.17 -4.22
C PHE A 93 0.23 0.04 -5.71
N GLU A 94 0.89 -1.05 -6.07
CA GLU A 94 1.21 -1.39 -7.46
C GLU A 94 0.83 -2.83 -7.75
N SER A 95 0.73 -3.17 -9.03
CA SER A 95 0.39 -4.54 -9.45
C SER A 95 1.42 -5.58 -8.97
N GLY A 96 0.94 -6.77 -8.62
CA GLY A 96 1.75 -7.91 -8.16
C GLY A 96 1.93 -8.97 -9.25
N ASN A 97 2.73 -8.67 -10.26
CA ASN A 97 3.06 -9.56 -11.38
C ASN A 97 4.53 -10.00 -11.30
N LYS A 98 4.88 -11.08 -11.99
CA LYS A 98 6.25 -11.61 -12.01
C LYS A 98 7.30 -10.62 -12.52
N ASP A 99 6.89 -9.67 -13.37
CA ASP A 99 7.75 -8.63 -13.94
C ASP A 99 7.48 -7.23 -13.35
N SER A 100 6.75 -7.12 -12.22
CA SER A 100 6.44 -5.82 -11.59
C SER A 100 7.65 -5.06 -11.07
N MET A 101 8.74 -5.74 -10.70
CA MET A 101 9.97 -5.05 -10.27
C MET A 101 10.97 -4.89 -11.41
N PHE A 102 11.13 -5.96 -12.19
CA PHE A 102 12.18 -6.05 -13.19
C PHE A 102 11.67 -6.75 -14.45
N LYS A 103 12.09 -6.26 -15.61
CA LYS A 103 11.72 -6.82 -16.91
C LYS A 103 12.95 -7.11 -17.75
N LYS A 104 12.93 -8.23 -18.46
CA LYS A 104 13.98 -8.57 -19.42
C LYS A 104 13.74 -7.82 -20.73
N LYS A 105 14.77 -7.11 -21.20
CA LYS A 105 14.75 -6.48 -22.52
C LYS A 105 15.38 -7.39 -23.57
N TYR A 106 14.78 -7.37 -24.77
CA TYR A 106 15.33 -8.10 -25.90
C TYR A 106 16.79 -7.68 -26.18
N GLY A 107 17.67 -8.67 -26.33
CA GLY A 107 19.09 -8.42 -26.61
C GLY A 107 19.93 -7.97 -25.42
N LYS A 108 19.39 -7.87 -24.20
CA LYS A 108 20.16 -7.57 -22.98
C LYS A 108 20.16 -8.74 -21.99
N GLN A 109 21.29 -8.95 -21.33
CA GLN A 109 21.41 -9.93 -20.24
C GLN A 109 20.94 -9.38 -18.90
N THR A 110 21.10 -8.07 -18.68
CA THR A 110 20.64 -7.40 -17.47
C THR A 110 19.13 -7.15 -17.50
N LEU A 111 18.52 -7.20 -16.32
CA LEU A 111 17.14 -6.76 -16.15
C LEU A 111 17.09 -5.22 -16.10
N GLU A 112 16.02 -4.65 -16.64
CA GLU A 112 15.70 -3.23 -16.49
C GLU A 112 14.58 -3.08 -15.44
N TRP A 113 14.49 -1.91 -14.82
CA TRP A 113 13.34 -1.55 -13.98
C TRP A 113 12.06 -1.69 -14.79
N SER A 114 11.00 -2.20 -14.15
CA SER A 114 9.73 -2.35 -14.85
C SER A 114 9.03 -0.99 -14.99
N PRO A 115 8.19 -0.81 -16.02
CA PRO A 115 7.32 0.36 -16.12
C PRO A 115 6.33 0.52 -14.95
N ALA A 116 6.00 -0.55 -14.23
CA ALA A 116 5.12 -0.49 -13.05
C ALA A 116 5.87 0.15 -11.88
N LEU A 117 7.12 -0.27 -11.63
CA LEU A 117 7.93 0.34 -10.58
C LEU A 117 8.24 1.80 -10.88
N GLU A 118 8.61 2.13 -12.12
CA GLU A 118 8.89 3.51 -12.53
C GLU A 118 7.66 4.41 -12.32
N ARG A 119 6.45 3.90 -12.60
CA ARG A 119 5.20 4.63 -12.38
C ARG A 119 4.92 4.87 -10.90
N GLY A 120 4.88 3.82 -10.08
CA GLY A 120 4.63 3.94 -8.64
C GLY A 120 5.65 4.84 -7.96
N PHE A 121 6.93 4.73 -8.34
CA PHE A 121 7.96 5.64 -7.85
C PHE A 121 7.70 7.09 -8.27
N SER A 122 7.34 7.33 -9.54
CA SER A 122 7.04 8.68 -10.03
C SER A 122 5.84 9.29 -9.29
N GLN A 123 4.77 8.53 -9.04
CA GLN A 123 3.61 9.01 -8.27
C GLN A 123 4.01 9.49 -6.86
N VAL A 124 4.87 8.73 -6.16
CA VAL A 124 5.37 9.12 -4.84
C VAL A 124 6.19 10.42 -4.91
N ILE A 125 6.99 10.61 -5.96
CA ILE A 125 7.74 11.85 -6.17
C ILE A 125 6.80 13.02 -6.50
N ASP A 126 5.76 12.79 -7.30
CA ASP A 126 4.80 13.82 -7.70
C ASP A 126 4.05 14.41 -6.50
N TRP A 127 3.88 13.65 -5.41
CA TRP A 127 3.29 14.15 -4.15
C TRP A 127 4.09 15.29 -3.50
N PHE A 128 5.34 15.54 -3.90
CA PHE A 128 6.18 16.59 -3.33
C PHE A 128 6.27 17.87 -4.19
N TRP A 129 5.52 17.92 -5.29
CA TRP A 129 5.48 19.08 -6.19
C TRP A 129 4.53 20.16 -5.68
#